data_AF-A0A944D7W7-F1
#
_entry.id   AF-A0A944D7W7-F1
#
_cell.length_a   1.000
_cell.length_b   1.000
_cell.length_c   1.000
_cell.angle_alpha   90.00
_cell.angle_beta   90.00
_cell.angle_gamma   90.00
#
_symmetry.space_group_name_H-M   'P 1'
#
loop_
_entity.id
_entity.type
_entity.pdbx_description
1 polymer ?
#
loop_
_entity_poly.entity_id
_entity_poly.type
_entity_poly.pdbx_seq_one_letter_code
_entity_poly.pdbx_strand_id
1 'polypeptide(L)'
;MNEEGKFLMLLRSDKAGNDKRMWGIPGGLVEFGEKVEDAIRRETFEECGLQIQNLELIGHYTHLIPEMNAHFVTVQFKTTAYLGNEKIGEPEKFTNIGWFDKDNLPQNTSVVVREMVGKL
;
A
#
# COMPACT_ATOMS: atom_id res chain seq x y z
N MET A 1 3.18 0.51 10.00
CA MET A 1 2.77 -0.48 11.01
C MET A 1 2.35 0.26 12.26
N ASN A 2 1.36 -0.24 12.98
CA ASN A 2 0.96 0.29 14.27
C ASN A 2 1.85 -0.27 15.40
N GLU A 3 1.58 0.12 16.65
CA GLU A 3 2.33 -0.31 17.84
C GLU A 3 2.25 -1.83 18.09
N GLU A 4 1.21 -2.49 17.58
CA GLU A 4 1.03 -3.95 17.65
C GLU A 4 1.79 -4.71 16.54
N GLY A 5 2.54 -4.00 15.68
CA GLY A 5 3.24 -4.60 14.55
C GLY A 5 2.34 -4.97 13.36
N LYS A 6 1.08 -4.53 13.36
CA LYS A 6 0.13 -4.80 12.27
C LYS A 6 0.34 -3.85 11.09
N PHE A 7 0.03 -4.34 9.89
CA PHE A 7 0.14 -3.65 8.63
C PHE A 7 -1.18 -2.98 8.27
N LEU A 8 -1.14 -1.70 7.88
CA LEU A 8 -2.31 -1.02 7.33
C LEU A 8 -2.50 -1.47 5.89
N MET A 9 -3.71 -1.93 5.56
CA MET A 9 -4.07 -2.38 4.22
C MET A 9 -5.41 -1.77 3.80
N LEU A 10 -5.58 -1.60 2.49
CA LEU A 10 -6.78 -1.11 1.84
C LEU A 10 -7.35 -2.19 0.92
N LEU A 11 -8.66 -2.42 0.98
CA LEU A 11 -9.36 -3.33 0.08
C LEU A 11 -9.74 -2.61 -1.20
N ARG A 12 -9.16 -3.02 -2.33
CA ARG A 12 -9.43 -2.42 -3.65
C ARG A 12 -10.84 -2.73 -4.13
N SER A 13 -11.51 -1.74 -4.71
CA SER A 13 -12.86 -1.84 -5.25
C SER A 13 -12.90 -2.59 -6.59
N ASP A 14 -14.11 -2.83 -7.11
CA ASP A 14 -14.32 -3.38 -8.45
C ASP A 14 -13.97 -2.42 -9.59
N LYS A 15 -13.80 -1.12 -9.27
CA LYS A 15 -13.42 -0.07 -10.21
C LYS A 15 -11.90 0.14 -10.25
N ALA A 16 -11.13 -0.51 -9.37
CA ALA A 16 -9.68 -0.42 -9.38
C ALA A 16 -9.08 -0.92 -10.70
N GLY A 17 -8.00 -0.29 -11.18
CA GLY A 17 -7.38 -0.63 -12.46
C GLY A 17 -6.70 -2.00 -12.51
N ASN A 18 -6.33 -2.55 -11.34
CA ASN A 18 -5.75 -3.87 -11.15
C ASN A 18 -6.08 -4.37 -9.73
N ASP A 19 -5.76 -5.63 -9.43
CA ASP A 19 -5.90 -6.23 -8.09
C ASP A 19 -7.28 -5.97 -7.46
N LYS A 20 -8.34 -6.03 -8.28
CA LYS A 20 -9.73 -5.79 -7.83
C LYS A 20 -10.09 -6.76 -6.73
N ARG A 21 -10.76 -6.27 -5.68
CA ARG A 21 -11.13 -7.04 -4.48
C ARG A 21 -9.95 -7.64 -3.73
N MET A 22 -8.73 -7.16 -3.94
CA MET A 22 -7.56 -7.59 -3.19
C MET A 22 -7.19 -6.54 -2.14
N TRP A 23 -6.71 -7.01 -1.00
CA TRP A 23 -6.05 -6.16 -0.02
C TRP A 23 -4.63 -5.83 -0.48
N GLY A 24 -4.31 -4.54 -0.46
CA GLY A 24 -2.99 -3.98 -0.78
C GLY A 24 -2.50 -3.04 0.31
N ILE A 25 -1.23 -2.66 0.24
CA ILE A 25 -0.65 -1.57 1.05
C ILE A 25 -0.96 -0.24 0.35
N PRO A 26 -1.17 0.88 1.08
CA PRO A 26 -1.31 2.20 0.48
C PRO A 26 -0.12 2.56 -0.40
N GLY A 27 -0.39 3.24 -1.50
CA GLY A 27 0.64 3.70 -2.43
C GLY A 27 0.15 3.78 -3.87
N GLY A 28 0.88 4.53 -4.67
CA GLY A 28 0.52 4.81 -6.06
C GLY A 28 1.72 5.17 -6.91
N LEU A 29 1.45 5.89 -7.99
CA LEU A 29 2.47 6.27 -8.96
C LEU A 29 3.26 7.48 -8.44
N VAL A 30 4.56 7.49 -8.75
CA VAL A 30 5.38 8.69 -8.56
C VAL A 30 5.05 9.67 -9.67
N GLU A 31 4.69 10.91 -9.32
CA GLU A 31 4.41 11.95 -10.30
C GLU A 31 5.69 12.58 -10.85
N PHE A 32 5.61 13.19 -12.04
CA PHE A 32 6.76 13.88 -12.63
C PHE A 32 7.22 15.04 -11.74
N GLY A 33 8.49 15.02 -11.35
CA GLY A 33 9.08 16.04 -10.48
C GLY A 33 8.98 15.72 -8.98
N GLU A 34 8.36 14.59 -8.61
CA GLU A 34 8.21 14.15 -7.23
C GLU A 34 9.32 13.14 -6.84
N LYS A 35 9.79 13.20 -5.59
CA LYS A 35 10.63 12.13 -5.04
C LYS A 35 9.74 10.95 -4.63
N VAL A 36 10.29 9.73 -4.65
CA VAL A 36 9.53 8.54 -4.25
C VAL A 36 9.00 8.61 -2.81
N GLU A 37 9.76 9.24 -1.92
CA GLU A 37 9.33 9.46 -0.53
C GLU A 37 8.18 10.46 -0.44
N ASP A 38 8.13 11.45 -1.33
CA ASP A 38 7.04 12.43 -1.35
C ASP A 38 5.78 11.78 -1.92
N ALA A 39 5.91 10.95 -2.96
CA ALA A 39 4.83 10.17 -3.52
C ALA A 39 4.17 9.26 -2.48
N ILE A 40 4.95 8.48 -1.73
CA ILE A 40 4.36 7.58 -0.71
C ILE A 40 3.68 8.37 0.42
N ARG A 41 4.17 9.58 0.77
CA ARG A 41 3.50 10.44 1.76
C ARG A 41 2.18 10.98 1.22
N ARG A 42 2.16 11.47 -0.02
CA ARG A 42 0.96 11.98 -0.69
C ARG A 42 -0.08 10.89 -0.82
N GLU A 43 0.27 9.77 -1.45
CA GLU A 43 -0.64 8.64 -1.69
C GLU A 43 -1.19 8.08 -0.37
N THR A 44 -0.34 7.89 0.66
CA THR A 44 -0.84 7.42 1.96
C THR A 44 -1.85 8.41 2.56
N PHE A 45 -1.60 9.71 2.46
CA PHE A 45 -2.54 10.70 2.96
C PHE A 45 -3.84 10.75 2.15
N GLU A 46 -3.75 10.68 0.82
CA GLU A 46 -4.91 10.69 -0.09
C GLU A 46 -5.78 9.45 0.07
N GLU A 47 -5.17 8.26 0.15
CA GLU A 47 -5.89 6.99 0.17
C GLU A 47 -6.42 6.64 1.57
N CYS A 48 -5.61 6.89 2.62
CA CYS A 48 -5.90 6.41 3.97
C CYS A 48 -5.95 7.50 5.07
N GLY A 49 -5.70 8.76 4.73
CA GLY A 49 -5.80 9.90 5.65
C GLY A 49 -4.66 10.00 6.67
N LEU A 50 -3.64 9.16 6.59
CA LEU A 50 -2.52 9.15 7.52
C LEU A 50 -1.34 9.95 6.98
N GLN A 51 -0.75 10.76 7.86
CA GLN A 51 0.52 11.44 7.57
C GLN A 51 1.66 10.58 8.11
N ILE A 52 2.58 10.16 7.23
CA ILE A 52 3.70 9.28 7.59
C ILE A 52 5.05 10.00 7.60
N GLN A 53 5.93 9.57 8.51
CA GLN A 53 7.29 10.11 8.70
C GLN A 53 8.30 8.96 8.83
N ASN A 54 9.60 9.28 8.93
CA ASN A 54 10.68 8.31 9.19
C ASN A 54 10.61 7.04 8.33
N LEU A 55 10.54 7.24 7.00
CA LEU A 55 10.46 6.16 6.05
C LEU A 55 11.78 5.37 6.00
N GLU A 56 11.67 4.05 6.12
CA GLU A 56 12.77 3.11 5.96
C GLU A 56 12.58 2.35 4.64
N LEU A 57 13.58 2.40 3.75
CA LEU A 57 13.56 1.64 2.50
C LEU A 57 13.71 0.14 2.81
N ILE A 58 12.71 -0.66 2.41
CA ILE A 58 12.76 -2.12 2.59
C ILE A 58 13.13 -2.85 1.30
N GLY A 59 13.05 -2.17 0.15
CA GLY A 59 13.54 -2.69 -1.12
C GLY A 59 12.65 -2.32 -2.29
N HIS A 60 12.66 -3.16 -3.32
CA HIS A 60 11.79 -3.03 -4.48
C HIS A 60 11.11 -4.36 -4.82
N TYR A 61 10.05 -4.27 -5.62
CA TYR A 61 9.36 -5.41 -6.20
C TYR A 61 9.03 -5.12 -7.67
N THR A 62 9.16 -6.14 -8.51
CA THR A 62 8.80 -6.08 -9.93
C THR A 62 7.48 -6.81 -10.14
N HIS A 63 6.44 -6.05 -10.51
CA HIS A 63 5.12 -6.61 -10.84
C HIS A 63 4.94 -6.62 -12.35
N LEU A 64 5.03 -7.81 -12.95
CA LEU A 64 4.71 -8.04 -14.35
C LEU A 64 3.24 -8.43 -14.45
N ILE A 65 2.46 -7.69 -15.24
CA ILE A 65 1.04 -7.97 -15.50
C ILE A 65 0.86 -8.10 -17.03
N PRO A 66 1.16 -9.28 -17.61
CA PRO A 66 1.13 -9.48 -19.05
C PRO A 66 -0.23 -9.18 -19.69
N GLU A 67 -1.33 -9.48 -18.98
CA GLU A 67 -2.70 -9.26 -19.45
C GLU A 67 -3.02 -7.77 -19.65
N MET A 68 -2.29 -6.89 -18.96
CA MET A 68 -2.42 -5.44 -19.07
C MET A 68 -1.28 -4.81 -19.90
N ASN A 69 -0.35 -5.61 -20.44
CA ASN A 69 0.90 -5.15 -21.02
C ASN A 69 1.62 -4.14 -20.11
N ALA A 70 1.66 -4.44 -18.81
CA ALA A 70 2.15 -3.53 -17.78
C ALA A 70 3.32 -4.14 -16.99
N HIS A 71 4.30 -3.28 -16.67
CA HIS A 71 5.46 -3.61 -15.85
C HIS A 71 5.62 -2.48 -14.83
N PHE A 72 5.39 -2.81 -13.55
CA PHE A 72 5.62 -1.88 -12.44
C PHE A 72 6.89 -2.25 -11.68
N VAL A 73 7.72 -1.25 -11.39
CA VAL A 73 8.79 -1.35 -10.40
C VAL A 73 8.36 -0.52 -9.20
N THR A 74 7.99 -1.20 -8.12
CA THR A 74 7.52 -0.56 -6.89
C THR A 74 8.67 -0.47 -5.91
N VAL A 75 8.94 0.73 -5.41
CA VAL A 75 9.85 0.95 -4.27
C VAL A 75 9.02 0.88 -3.00
N GLN A 76 9.48 0.10 -2.03
CA GLN A 76 8.72 -0.22 -0.83
C GLN A 76 9.36 0.43 0.40
N PHE A 77 8.53 1.06 1.23
CA PHE A 77 8.95 1.69 2.46
C PHE A 77 8.18 1.13 3.66
N LYS A 78 8.83 1.15 4.82
CA LYS A 78 8.24 0.85 6.12
C LYS A 78 8.32 2.08 7.01
N THR A 79 7.31 2.24 7.85
CA THR A 79 7.32 3.22 8.95
C THR A 79 6.42 2.77 10.09
N THR A 80 6.76 3.19 11.29
CA THR A 80 5.91 3.14 12.49
C THR A 80 5.52 4.55 12.97
N ALA A 81 6.03 5.60 12.33
CA ALA A 81 5.75 6.99 12.68
C ALA A 81 4.66 7.56 11.77
N TYR A 82 3.45 7.70 12.31
CA TYR A 82 2.31 8.29 11.61
C TYR A 82 1.42 9.13 12.52
N LEU A 83 0.67 10.04 11.91
CA LEU A 83 -0.31 10.91 12.58
C LEU A 83 -1.66 10.82 11.89
N GLY A 84 -2.73 11.02 12.66
CA GLY A 84 -4.11 10.96 12.20
C GLY A 84 -4.78 9.61 12.51
N ASN A 85 -6.04 9.50 12.08
CA ASN A 85 -6.81 8.27 12.14
C ASN A 85 -7.07 7.78 10.72
N GLU A 86 -7.01 6.47 10.53
CA GLU A 86 -7.20 5.87 9.23
C GLU A 86 -8.65 6.05 8.74
N LYS A 87 -8.79 6.42 7.47
CA LYS A 87 -10.08 6.59 6.81
C LYS A 87 -9.92 6.32 5.32
N ILE A 88 -10.98 5.89 4.65
CA ILE A 88 -10.96 5.78 3.19
C ILE A 88 -11.05 7.19 2.59
N GLY A 89 -9.98 7.66 1.95
CA GLY A 89 -9.97 8.96 1.27
C GLY A 89 -10.43 8.88 -0.20
N GLU A 90 -10.27 7.73 -0.84
CA GLU A 90 -10.69 7.50 -2.24
C GLU A 90 -11.71 6.34 -2.35
N PRO A 91 -13.00 6.58 -2.03
CA PRO A 91 -14.02 5.53 -1.96
C PRO A 91 -14.33 4.85 -3.31
N GLU A 92 -13.94 5.47 -4.41
CA GLU A 92 -14.05 4.86 -5.74
C GLU A 92 -12.99 3.77 -5.96
N LYS A 93 -11.80 3.89 -5.33
CA LYS A 93 -10.70 2.92 -5.44
C LYS A 93 -10.70 1.90 -4.31
N PHE A 94 -11.21 2.24 -3.13
CA PHE A 94 -11.15 1.39 -1.95
C PHE A 94 -12.49 1.27 -1.21
N THR A 95 -12.81 0.08 -0.75
CA THR A 95 -14.06 -0.22 -0.05
C THR A 95 -13.89 -0.51 1.43
N ASN A 96 -12.67 -0.82 1.87
CA ASN A 96 -12.37 -1.09 3.28
C ASN A 96 -10.92 -0.72 3.64
N ILE A 97 -10.68 -0.53 4.93
CA ILE A 97 -9.37 -0.25 5.52
C ILE A 97 -9.21 -1.07 6.79
N GLY A 98 -8.00 -1.57 7.07
CA GLY A 98 -7.78 -2.39 8.26
C GLY A 98 -6.33 -2.64 8.58
N TRP A 99 -6.10 -3.03 9.84
CA TRP A 99 -4.80 -3.42 10.38
C TRP A 99 -4.72 -4.94 10.50
N PHE A 100 -3.71 -5.55 9.87
CA PHE A 100 -3.57 -7.01 9.81
C PHE A 100 -2.22 -7.48 10.33
N ASP A 101 -2.24 -8.62 11.02
CA ASP A 101 -1.04 -9.33 11.44
C ASP A 101 -0.42 -10.04 10.23
N LYS A 102 0.92 -10.11 10.17
CA LYS A 102 1.62 -10.82 9.09
C LYS A 102 1.27 -12.30 9.02
N ASP A 103 0.98 -12.91 10.17
CA ASP A 103 0.67 -14.34 10.27
C ASP A 103 -0.83 -14.61 10.05
N ASN A 104 -1.66 -13.57 9.92
CA ASN A 104 -3.11 -13.67 9.72
C ASN A 104 -3.63 -12.68 8.66
N LEU A 105 -2.96 -12.67 7.50
CA LEU A 105 -3.39 -11.85 6.36
C LEU A 105 -4.67 -12.42 5.72
N PRO A 106 -5.62 -11.57 5.28
CA PRO A 106 -6.80 -12.00 4.53
C PRO A 106 -6.43 -12.89 3.34
N GLN A 107 -7.27 -13.87 3.00
CA GLN A 107 -6.98 -14.79 1.89
C GLN A 107 -6.77 -14.03 0.56
N ASN A 108 -7.57 -13.00 0.31
CA ASN A 108 -7.50 -12.11 -0.84
C ASN A 108 -6.46 -10.98 -0.66
N THR A 109 -5.29 -11.26 -0.07
CA THR A 109 -4.16 -10.32 -0.04
C THR A 109 -3.33 -10.44 -1.31
N SER A 110 -2.95 -9.31 -1.91
CA SER A 110 -2.17 -9.32 -3.16
C SER A 110 -0.80 -9.98 -2.98
N VAL A 111 -0.29 -10.59 -4.06
CA VAL A 111 0.99 -11.31 -4.04
C VAL A 111 2.13 -10.37 -3.63
N VAL A 112 2.10 -9.12 -4.11
CA VAL A 112 3.08 -8.07 -3.77
C VAL A 112 3.19 -7.88 -2.25
N VAL A 113 2.06 -7.84 -1.54
CA VAL A 113 2.05 -7.66 -0.08
C VAL A 113 2.57 -8.90 0.62
N ARG A 114 2.17 -10.10 0.18
CA ARG A 114 2.67 -11.36 0.78
C ARG A 114 4.18 -11.49 0.67
N GLU A 115 4.74 -11.17 -0.50
CA GLU A 115 6.20 -11.19 -0.68
C GLU A 115 6.90 -10.11 0.13
N MET A 116 6.34 -8.90 0.19
CA MET A 116 6.90 -7.81 0.99
C MET A 116 6.96 -8.18 2.47
N VAL A 117 5.86 -8.71 3.01
CA VAL A 117 5.77 -9.14 4.42
C VAL A 117 6.73 -10.29 4.71
N GLY A 118 6.95 -11.21 3.77
CA GLY A 118 7.93 -12.30 3.93
C GLY A 118 9.39 -11.85 4.04
N LYS A 119 9.70 -10.58 3.68
CA LYS A 119 11.03 -9.98 3.85
C LYS A 119 11.23 -9.33 5.24
N LEU A 120 10.16 -9.23 6.05
CA LEU A 120 10.13 -8.53 7.35
C LEU A 120 9.95 -9.47 8.55
#